data_AF-A0A851G4N1-F1
#
_entry.id   AF-A0A851G4N1-F1
#
_cell.length_a   1.000
_cell.length_b   1.000
_cell.length_c   1.000
_cell.angle_alpha   90.00
_cell.angle_beta   90.00
_cell.angle_gamma   90.00
#
_symmetry.space_group_name_H-M   'P 1'
#
loop_
_entity.id
_entity.type
_entity.pdbx_description
1 polymer ?
#
loop_
_entity_poly.entity_id
_entity_poly.type
_entity_poly.pdbx_seq_one_letter_code
_entity_poly.pdbx_strand_id
1 'polypeptide(L)'
;MKTLPATTLWAAKPCPSPVIVWQMLLSRLLDQHYGLTLNDTPFSDETVIKEHIDAGISLADAVNFLVEKYELVRIDRKGFSWQEQSHFITAVDILKARRAMREMRI
;
A
#
# COMPACT_ATOMS: atom_id res chain seq x y z
N MET A 1 -27.35 -6.36 47.03
CA MET A 1 -27.09 -6.78 45.64
C MET A 1 -25.82 -6.09 45.19
N LYS A 2 -24.74 -6.83 44.90
CA LYS A 2 -23.45 -6.26 44.47
C LYS A 2 -23.40 -6.31 42.95
N THR A 3 -23.45 -5.15 42.29
CA THR A 3 -23.26 -5.01 40.84
C THR A 3 -21.76 -5.02 40.55
N LEU A 4 -21.33 -6.01 39.76
CA LEU A 4 -19.99 -6.07 39.18
C LEU A 4 -19.91 -5.07 38.02
N PRO A 5 -18.84 -4.25 37.90
CA PRO A 5 -18.62 -3.49 36.69
C PRO A 5 -18.13 -4.45 35.60
N ALA A 6 -18.96 -4.66 34.58
CA ALA A 6 -18.52 -5.24 33.32
C ALA A 6 -17.69 -4.19 32.57
N THR A 7 -16.40 -4.07 32.92
CA THR A 7 -15.46 -3.29 32.14
C THR A 7 -15.11 -4.07 30.88
N THR A 8 -15.95 -3.94 29.86
CA THR A 8 -15.61 -4.30 28.49
C THR A 8 -14.50 -3.35 28.04
N LEU A 9 -13.24 -3.74 28.27
CA LEU A 9 -12.08 -3.18 27.58
C LEU A 9 -12.25 -3.53 26.10
N TRP A 10 -13.01 -2.70 25.37
CA TRP A 10 -12.79 -2.57 23.94
C TRP A 10 -11.37 -2.06 23.78
N ALA A 11 -10.43 -3.00 23.65
CA ALA A 11 -9.10 -2.72 23.17
C ALA A 11 -9.27 -1.98 21.85
N ALA A 12 -9.02 -0.66 21.87
CA ALA A 12 -8.90 0.11 20.66
C ALA A 12 -7.87 -0.63 19.80
N LYS A 13 -8.30 -1.13 18.64
CA LYS A 13 -7.39 -1.81 17.71
C LYS A 13 -6.20 -0.87 17.50
N PRO A 14 -4.95 -1.33 17.68
CA PRO A 14 -3.80 -0.48 17.45
C PRO A 14 -3.89 0.11 16.05
N CYS A 15 -4.04 1.43 15.94
CA CYS A 15 -3.98 2.08 14.64
C CYS A 15 -2.54 1.94 14.13
N PRO A 16 -2.29 1.26 13.01
CA PRO A 16 -0.94 1.12 12.49
C PRO A 16 -0.37 2.51 12.17
N SER A 17 0.94 2.68 12.40
CA SER A 17 1.59 3.95 12.08
C SER A 17 1.51 4.23 10.58
N PRO A 18 1.57 5.51 10.14
CA PRO A 18 1.54 5.85 8.72
C PRO A 18 2.58 5.11 7.89
N VAL A 19 3.78 4.91 8.43
CA VAL A 19 4.88 4.17 7.79
C VAL A 19 4.50 2.71 7.56
N ILE A 20 3.95 2.03 8.59
CA ILE A 20 3.50 0.63 8.47
C ILE A 20 2.37 0.52 7.44
N VAL A 21 1.42 1.46 7.43
CA VAL A 21 0.34 1.50 6.43
C VAL A 21 0.93 1.62 5.03
N TRP A 22 1.93 2.47 4.83
CA TRP A 22 2.63 2.64 3.56
C TRP A 22 3.37 1.37 3.14
N GLN A 23 4.16 0.76 4.03
CA GLN A 23 4.87 -0.50 3.73
C GLN A 23 3.92 -1.60 3.28
N MET A 24 2.79 -1.77 3.97
CA MET A 24 1.78 -2.78 3.61
C MET A 24 1.16 -2.50 2.23
N LEU A 25 0.82 -1.23 1.95
CA LEU A 25 0.25 -0.85 0.65
C LEU A 25 1.26 -0.99 -0.48
N LEU A 26 2.49 -0.52 -0.29
CA LEU A 26 3.57 -0.60 -1.26
C LEU A 26 3.91 -2.05 -1.58
N SER A 27 4.09 -2.90 -0.57
CA SER A 27 4.36 -4.32 -0.74
C SER A 27 3.31 -4.97 -1.65
N ARG A 28 2.04 -4.66 -1.43
CA ARG A 28 0.95 -5.24 -2.22
C ARG A 28 0.87 -4.68 -3.63
N LEU A 29 1.03 -3.38 -3.80
CA LEU A 29 0.98 -2.74 -5.12
C LEU A 29 2.16 -3.20 -6.00
N LEU A 30 3.35 -3.28 -5.43
CA LEU A 30 4.56 -3.72 -6.12
C LEU A 30 4.48 -5.19 -6.53
N ASP A 31 4.10 -6.06 -5.59
CA ASP A 31 3.97 -7.50 -5.84
C ASP A 31 2.89 -7.77 -6.88
N GLN A 32 1.71 -7.18 -6.70
CA GLN A 32 0.57 -7.42 -7.58
C GLN A 32 0.82 -6.90 -8.99
N HIS A 33 1.30 -5.65 -9.13
CA HIS A 33 1.34 -4.98 -10.44
C HIS A 33 2.67 -5.12 -11.18
N TYR A 34 3.78 -5.34 -10.48
CA TYR A 34 5.12 -5.37 -11.08
C TYR A 34 5.92 -6.63 -10.70
N GLY A 35 5.40 -7.47 -9.79
CA GLY A 35 6.12 -8.66 -9.33
C GLY A 35 7.37 -8.34 -8.51
N LEU A 36 7.39 -7.15 -7.87
CA LEU A 36 8.50 -6.69 -7.04
C LEU A 36 8.16 -6.83 -5.57
N THR A 37 9.14 -7.20 -4.75
CA THR A 37 9.01 -7.12 -3.29
C THR A 37 9.41 -5.73 -2.81
N LEU A 38 8.98 -5.35 -1.60
CA LEU A 38 9.38 -4.06 -1.02
C LEU A 38 10.91 -3.94 -0.90
N ASN A 39 11.60 -5.06 -0.64
CA ASN A 39 13.05 -5.16 -0.51
C ASN A 39 13.80 -4.86 -1.80
N ASP A 40 13.16 -5.04 -2.95
CA ASP A 40 13.74 -4.72 -4.27
C ASP A 40 13.66 -3.22 -4.59
N THR A 41 13.11 -2.41 -3.66
CA THR A 41 12.86 -0.99 -3.87
C THR A 41 13.50 -0.13 -2.77
N PRO A 42 13.72 1.18 -3.04
CA PRO A 42 14.15 2.13 -2.00
C PRO A 42 13.20 2.23 -0.81
N PHE A 43 11.94 1.79 -0.94
CA PHE A 43 10.96 1.80 0.14
C PHE A 43 11.17 0.68 1.18
N SER A 44 12.17 -0.17 1.02
CA SER A 44 12.65 -1.05 2.10
C SER A 44 13.18 -0.27 3.30
N ASP A 45 13.68 0.94 3.07
CA ASP A 45 14.09 1.87 4.10
C ASP A 45 12.91 2.71 4.60
N GLU A 46 12.59 2.59 5.89
CA GLU A 46 11.53 3.35 6.55
C GLU A 46 11.77 4.87 6.50
N THR A 47 13.02 5.31 6.44
CA THR A 47 13.37 6.73 6.37
C THR A 47 12.89 7.33 5.05
N VAL A 48 13.07 6.61 3.94
CA VAL A 48 12.58 7.01 2.62
C VAL A 48 11.06 7.15 2.63
N ILE A 49 10.35 6.18 3.21
CA ILE A 49 8.88 6.26 3.34
C ILE A 49 8.48 7.49 4.16
N LYS A 50 9.16 7.73 5.29
CA LYS A 50 8.85 8.86 6.16
C LYS A 50 9.06 10.19 5.45
N GLU A 51 10.14 10.36 4.70
CA GLU A 51 10.40 11.57 3.91
C GLU A 51 9.31 11.82 2.87
N HIS A 52 8.80 10.78 2.20
CA HIS A 52 7.69 10.93 1.25
C HIS A 52 6.40 11.35 1.95
N ILE A 53 6.12 10.80 3.13
CA ILE A 53 4.97 11.19 3.95
C ILE A 53 5.09 12.65 4.41
N ASP A 54 6.27 13.04 4.92
CA ASP A 54 6.54 14.39 5.44
C ASP A 54 6.52 15.43 4.31
N ALA A 55 6.94 15.06 3.10
CA ALA A 55 6.83 15.87 1.89
C ALA A 55 5.40 15.93 1.31
N GLY A 56 4.45 15.15 1.85
CA GLY A 56 3.08 15.10 1.37
C GLY A 56 2.91 14.40 0.01
N ILE A 57 3.88 13.59 -0.39
CA ILE A 57 3.83 12.85 -1.66
C ILE A 57 2.77 11.76 -1.56
N SER A 58 1.97 11.60 -2.62
CA SER A 58 0.95 10.55 -2.64
C SER A 58 1.58 9.18 -2.91
N LEU A 59 0.93 8.13 -2.41
CA LEU A 59 1.36 6.76 -2.67
C LEU A 59 1.39 6.44 -4.19
N ALA A 60 0.49 7.07 -4.97
CA ALA A 60 0.47 6.93 -6.42
C ALA A 60 1.73 7.50 -7.05
N ASP A 61 2.08 8.74 -6.68
CA ASP A 61 3.24 9.43 -7.22
C ASP A 61 4.54 8.74 -6.82
N ALA A 62 4.63 8.25 -5.58
CA ALA A 62 5.79 7.51 -5.09
C ALA A 62 6.07 6.23 -5.93
N VAL A 63 5.03 5.45 -6.24
CA VAL A 63 5.19 4.26 -7.08
C VAL A 63 5.37 4.64 -8.56
N ASN A 64 4.62 5.61 -9.07
CA ASN A 64 4.71 6.04 -10.46
C ASN A 64 6.08 6.64 -10.78
N PHE A 65 6.72 7.30 -9.81
CA PHE A 65 8.11 7.73 -9.92
C PHE A 65 9.08 6.55 -10.09
N LEU A 66 8.88 5.43 -9.37
CA LEU A 66 9.67 4.21 -9.59
C LEU A 66 9.41 3.63 -10.98
N VAL A 67 8.15 3.64 -11.42
CA VAL A 67 7.75 3.14 -12.74
C VAL A 67 8.45 3.90 -13.85
N GLU A 68 8.52 5.23 -13.76
CA GLU A 68 9.27 6.05 -14.71
C GLU A 68 10.78 5.84 -14.59
N LYS A 69 11.32 5.88 -13.37
CA LYS A 69 12.76 5.81 -13.13
C LYS A 69 13.38 4.49 -13.57
N TYR A 70 12.64 3.38 -13.43
CA TYR A 70 13.12 2.03 -13.73
C TYR A 70 12.37 1.38 -14.89
N GLU A 71 11.57 2.15 -15.63
CA GLU A 71 10.78 1.69 -16.79
C GLU A 71 9.97 0.42 -16.50
N LEU A 72 9.33 0.36 -15.32
CA LEU A 72 8.62 -0.82 -14.86
C LEU A 72 7.39 -1.09 -15.75
N VAL A 73 7.15 -2.36 -16.07
CA VAL A 73 6.02 -2.80 -16.88
C VAL A 73 5.01 -3.53 -16.00
N ARG A 74 3.73 -3.20 -16.15
CA ARG A 74 2.66 -3.89 -15.41
C ARG A 74 2.47 -5.32 -15.88
N ILE A 75 2.40 -6.26 -14.94
CA ILE A 75 2.27 -7.71 -15.22
C ILE A 75 0.87 -8.26 -14.91
N ASP A 76 0.05 -7.51 -14.16
CA ASP A 76 -1.25 -7.98 -13.65
C ASP A 76 -2.35 -8.04 -14.71
N ARG A 77 -2.17 -7.31 -15.81
CA ARG A 77 -3.18 -7.17 -16.85
C ARG A 77 -2.97 -8.19 -17.96
N LYS A 78 -3.46 -9.40 -17.74
CA LYS A 78 -3.59 -10.41 -18.81
C LYS A 78 -4.91 -10.21 -19.55
N GLY A 79 -4.89 -9.49 -20.67
CA GLY A 79 -6.04 -9.33 -21.54
C GLY A 79 -5.69 -8.63 -22.86
N PHE A 80 -6.30 -9.10 -23.96
CA PHE A 80 -6.26 -8.47 -25.30
C PHE A 80 -6.93 -7.09 -25.26
N SER A 81 -6.28 -6.06 -24.73
CA SER A 81 -6.69 -4.69 -24.98
C SER A 81 -5.86 -4.15 -26.14
N TRP A 82 -6.52 -3.81 -27.25
CA TRP A 82 -5.91 -3.09 -28.37
C TRP A 82 -5.42 -1.68 -27.99
N GLN A 83 -5.69 -1.21 -26.77
CA GLN A 83 -5.15 0.04 -26.23
C GLN A 83 -3.82 -0.22 -25.51
N GLU A 84 -2.87 0.70 -25.72
CA GLU A 84 -1.64 0.80 -24.93
C GLU A 84 -2.01 0.91 -23.44
N GLN A 85 -1.64 -0.10 -22.66
CA GLN A 85 -1.98 -0.14 -21.25
C GLN A 85 -1.00 0.76 -20.50
N SER A 86 -1.52 1.75 -19.78
CA SER A 86 -0.68 2.59 -18.93
C SER A 86 0.06 1.73 -17.89
N HIS A 87 1.39 1.91 -17.86
CA HIS A 87 2.26 1.26 -16.89
C HIS A 87 2.08 1.82 -15.47
N PHE A 88 1.35 2.92 -15.29
CA PHE A 88 1.17 3.56 -13.99
C PHE A 88 0.15 2.86 -13.10
N ILE A 89 0.34 3.00 -11.79
CA ILE A 89 -0.72 2.68 -10.83
C ILE A 89 -1.75 3.81 -10.78
N THR A 90 -3.00 3.42 -10.58
CA THR A 90 -4.14 4.35 -10.52
C THR A 90 -4.72 4.43 -9.11
N ALA A 91 -5.54 5.46 -8.86
CA ALA A 91 -6.28 5.56 -7.60
C ALA A 91 -7.16 4.32 -7.33
N VAL A 92 -7.67 3.66 -8.38
CA VAL A 92 -8.46 2.43 -8.26
C VAL A 92 -7.61 1.29 -7.71
N ASP A 93 -6.36 1.16 -8.17
CA ASP A 93 -5.42 0.14 -7.67
C ASP A 93 -5.16 0.35 -6.16
N ILE A 94 -4.95 1.60 -5.74
CA ILE A 94 -4.76 1.96 -4.32
C ILE A 94 -5.99 1.66 -3.47
N LEU A 95 -7.20 1.98 -3.96
CA LEU A 95 -8.44 1.69 -3.26
C LEU A 95 -8.65 0.18 -3.08
N LYS A 96 -8.32 -0.62 -4.10
CA LYS A 96 -8.36 -2.09 -4.03
C LYS A 96 -7.36 -2.60 -2.99
N ALA A 97 -6.11 -2.12 -3.01
CA ALA A 97 -5.10 -2.51 -2.03
C ALA A 97 -5.53 -2.18 -0.59
N ARG A 98 -6.09 -0.97 -0.37
CA ARG A 98 -6.64 -0.55 0.93
C ARG A 98 -7.80 -1.41 1.40
N ARG A 99 -8.75 -1.74 0.51
CA ARG A 99 -9.88 -2.62 0.85
C ARG A 99 -9.36 -3.98 1.31
N ALA A 100 -8.48 -4.57 0.52
CA ALA A 100 -7.98 -5.89 0.81
C ALA A 100 -7.07 -5.92 2.06
N MET A 101 -6.52 -4.78 2.51
CA MET A 101 -5.87 -4.68 3.84
C MET A 101 -6.88 -4.73 4.98
N ARG A 102 -8.05 -4.11 4.83
CA ARG A 102 -9.12 -4.16 5.86
C ARG A 102 -9.74 -5.56 5.99
N GLU A 103 -9.72 -6.32 4.91
CA GLU A 103 -10.24 -7.69 4.84
C GLU A 103 -9.27 -8.73 5.44
N MET A 104 -7.97 -8.41 5.55
CA MET A 104 -7.04 -9.15 6.41
C MET A 104 -7.46 -8.93 7.87
N ARG A 105 -8.36 -9.79 8.37
CA ARG A 105 -8.60 -9.98 9.81
C ARG A 105 -7.27 -10.36 10.45
N ILE A 106 -6.64 -9.41 11.11
CA ILE A 106 -5.66 -9.65 12.18
C ILE A 106 -6.45 -9.79 13.49
#